data_AF-A0A2T2V5I8-F1
#
_entry.id   AF-A0A2T2V5I8-F1
#
_cell.length_a   1.000
_cell.length_b   1.000
_cell.length_c   1.000
_cell.angle_alpha   90.00
_cell.angle_beta   90.00
_cell.angle_gamma   90.00
#
_symmetry.space_group_name_H-M   'P 1'
#
loop_
_entity.id
_entity.type
_entity.pdbx_description
1 polymer ?
#
loop_
_entity_poly.entity_id
_entity_poly.type
_entity_poly.pdbx_seq_one_letter_code
_entity_poly.pdbx_strand_id
1 'polypeptide(L)'
;MKIAKTYSHLNGEEFLLVHFPNLYDEIKEVIHSIEADNYRTKVSREKQNKGNQLLSPIELNKAFETEFHERKWQESRYNYYITLNRELMEQSLSMPAKEQKQFLKEHGEEPIYSYNQTDFVKNNIAVEVQFGKYAFVAYDLFVKHMLFYSGGVINLGIEILPTKNMQTEMSSGVAYYEGEVYNVMRQGRTSPPVPLLIIGIEP
;
A
#
# COMPACT_ATOMS: atom_id res chain seq x y z
N MET A 1 10.57 -14.21 -6.48
CA MET A 1 9.20 -14.15 -7.04
C MET A 1 9.27 -13.47 -8.38
N LYS A 2 8.20 -13.50 -9.16
CA LYS A 2 8.11 -12.74 -10.42
C LYS A 2 6.97 -11.72 -10.39
N ILE A 3 7.16 -10.64 -11.13
CA ILE A 3 6.08 -9.71 -11.46
C ILE A 3 5.29 -10.31 -12.62
N ALA A 4 4.06 -10.74 -12.35
CA ALA A 4 3.19 -11.36 -13.34
C ALA A 4 2.31 -10.34 -14.08
N LYS A 5 1.89 -9.26 -13.39
CA LYS A 5 1.00 -8.23 -13.93
C LYS A 5 1.31 -6.86 -13.32
N THR A 6 1.05 -5.79 -14.05
CA THR A 6 1.05 -4.42 -13.54
C THR A 6 -0.20 -3.67 -14.00
N TYR A 7 -0.67 -2.76 -13.15
CA TYR A 7 -1.73 -1.79 -13.48
C TYR A 7 -1.28 -0.39 -13.07
N SER A 8 -1.05 0.45 -14.07
CA SER A 8 -0.65 1.86 -13.88
C SER A 8 -1.90 2.74 -13.84
N HIS A 9 -2.23 3.25 -12.65
CA HIS A 9 -3.33 4.19 -12.45
C HIS A 9 -2.80 5.61 -12.43
N LEU A 10 -3.41 6.49 -13.24
CA LEU A 10 -2.96 7.87 -13.45
C LEU A 10 -1.47 7.96 -13.81
N ASN A 11 -1.00 7.02 -14.65
CA ASN A 11 0.38 6.92 -15.14
C ASN A 11 1.44 6.78 -14.03
N GLY A 12 1.12 6.07 -12.95
CA GLY A 12 2.03 5.86 -11.82
C GLY A 12 3.30 5.08 -12.18
N GLU A 13 3.21 4.09 -13.07
CA GLU A 13 4.38 3.34 -13.55
C GLU A 13 5.28 4.23 -14.42
N GLU A 14 4.68 5.01 -15.32
CA GLU A 14 5.40 5.94 -16.19
C GLU A 14 6.11 7.03 -15.37
N PHE A 15 5.49 7.52 -14.29
CA PHE A 15 6.13 8.43 -13.35
C PHE A 15 7.42 7.85 -12.76
N LEU A 16 7.41 6.57 -12.36
CA LEU A 16 8.61 5.88 -11.88
C LEU A 16 9.65 5.73 -12.98
N LEU A 17 9.26 5.28 -14.17
CA LEU A 17 10.17 5.08 -15.29
C LEU A 17 10.91 6.36 -15.69
N VAL A 18 10.24 7.52 -15.62
CA VAL A 18 10.81 8.81 -16.02
C VAL A 18 11.62 9.46 -14.89
N HIS A 19 11.08 9.48 -13.66
CA HIS A 19 11.63 10.28 -12.58
C HIS A 19 12.43 9.47 -11.55
N PHE A 20 12.14 8.18 -11.41
CA PHE A 20 12.72 7.30 -10.38
C PHE A 20 13.12 5.91 -10.91
N PRO A 21 13.81 5.80 -12.07
CA PRO A 21 14.09 4.48 -12.69
C PRO A 21 14.87 3.56 -11.75
N ASN A 22 15.90 4.08 -11.06
CA ASN A 22 16.70 3.30 -10.12
C ASN A 22 15.89 2.80 -8.92
N LEU A 23 14.93 3.60 -8.44
CA LEU A 23 14.06 3.19 -7.32
C LEU A 23 13.06 2.12 -7.78
N TYR A 24 12.61 2.20 -9.04
CA TYR A 24 11.74 1.18 -9.60
C TYR A 24 12.46 -0.15 -9.80
N ASP A 25 13.69 -0.11 -10.31
CA ASP A 25 14.54 -1.29 -10.42
C ASP A 25 14.81 -1.90 -9.04
N GLU A 26 15.06 -1.07 -8.02
CA GLU A 26 15.21 -1.51 -6.63
C GLU A 26 13.96 -2.24 -6.11
N ILE A 27 12.74 -1.75 -6.39
CA ILE A 27 11.47 -2.44 -6.02
C ILE A 27 11.36 -3.78 -6.75
N LYS A 28 11.72 -3.82 -8.04
CA LYS A 28 11.72 -5.08 -8.80
C LYS A 28 12.73 -6.06 -8.22
N GLU A 29 13.91 -5.61 -7.82
CA GLU A 29 14.93 -6.45 -7.20
C GLU A 29 14.45 -7.05 -5.87
N VAL A 30 13.74 -6.27 -5.03
CA VAL A 30 13.09 -6.79 -3.81
C VAL A 30 12.12 -7.93 -4.11
N ILE A 31 11.27 -7.77 -5.14
CA ILE A 31 10.32 -8.82 -5.52
C ILE A 31 11.08 -10.06 -6.03
N HIS A 32 12.11 -9.86 -6.85
CA HIS A 32 12.86 -10.97 -7.44
C HIS A 32 13.72 -11.74 -6.42
N SER A 33 14.22 -11.08 -5.36
CA SER A 33 15.08 -11.72 -4.35
C SER A 33 14.35 -12.73 -3.46
N ILE A 34 13.02 -12.62 -3.31
CA ILE A 34 12.23 -13.46 -2.41
C ILE A 34 11.83 -14.77 -3.09
N GLU A 35 12.40 -15.91 -2.71
CA GLU A 35 11.96 -17.23 -3.20
C GLU A 35 10.70 -17.69 -2.46
N ALA A 36 9.54 -17.66 -3.13
CA ALA A 36 8.23 -17.87 -2.50
C ALA A 36 8.09 -19.26 -1.88
N ASP A 37 8.64 -20.30 -2.53
CA ASP A 37 8.46 -21.68 -2.11
C ASP A 37 9.12 -21.97 -0.76
N ASN A 38 10.13 -21.19 -0.36
CA ASN A 38 10.74 -21.26 0.98
C ASN A 38 9.76 -20.86 2.11
N TYR A 39 8.66 -20.20 1.77
CA TYR A 39 7.67 -19.69 2.74
C TYR A 39 6.38 -20.51 2.78
N ARG A 40 6.37 -21.74 2.23
CA ARG A 40 5.27 -22.72 2.34
C ARG A 40 5.21 -23.40 3.71
N THR A 41 5.21 -22.60 4.77
CA THR A 41 5.30 -23.09 6.15
C THR A 41 3.93 -23.25 6.82
N LYS A 42 2.86 -22.76 6.19
CA LYS A 42 1.52 -22.75 6.80
C LYS A 42 0.75 -24.03 6.50
N VAL A 43 0.52 -24.84 7.53
CA VAL A 43 -0.36 -26.02 7.41
C VAL A 43 -1.83 -25.59 7.46
N SER A 44 -2.57 -25.86 6.39
CA SER A 44 -3.99 -25.53 6.30
C SER A 44 -4.84 -26.33 7.30
N ARG A 45 -5.75 -25.62 7.98
CA ARG A 45 -6.77 -26.18 8.88
C ARG A 45 -8.19 -26.13 8.29
N GLU A 46 -8.33 -25.61 7.07
CA GLU A 46 -9.62 -25.46 6.40
C GLU A 46 -10.16 -26.81 5.94
N LYS A 47 -11.48 -27.02 6.04
CA LYS A 47 -12.11 -28.32 5.76
C LYS A 47 -11.80 -28.84 4.35
N GLN A 48 -11.69 -27.95 3.36
CA GLN A 48 -11.44 -28.32 1.97
C GLN A 48 -9.96 -28.62 1.66
N ASN A 49 -9.01 -28.06 2.43
CA ASN A 49 -7.57 -28.09 2.12
C ASN A 49 -6.72 -28.60 3.31
N LYS A 50 -7.31 -29.36 4.24
CA LYS A 50 -6.66 -29.72 5.51
C LYS A 50 -5.37 -30.50 5.27
N GLY A 51 -4.26 -30.01 5.83
CA GLY A 51 -2.95 -30.67 5.77
C GLY A 51 -2.02 -30.18 4.66
N ASN A 52 -2.50 -29.38 3.70
CA ASN A 52 -1.65 -28.80 2.66
C ASN A 52 -0.70 -27.74 3.25
N GLN A 53 0.52 -27.67 2.71
CA GLN A 53 1.47 -26.60 2.97
C GLN A 53 1.19 -25.42 2.03
N LEU A 54 0.69 -24.34 2.63
CA LEU A 54 0.34 -23.11 1.95
C LEU A 54 1.43 -22.06 2.19
N LEU A 55 1.51 -21.10 1.28
CA LEU A 55 2.30 -19.88 1.46
C LEU A 55 1.80 -19.14 2.69
N SER A 56 2.73 -18.75 3.57
CA SER A 56 2.44 -18.04 4.81
C SER A 56 2.46 -16.53 4.59
N PRO A 57 1.31 -15.82 4.68
CA PRO A 57 1.28 -14.36 4.57
C PRO A 57 2.22 -13.67 5.57
N ILE A 58 2.33 -14.22 6.79
CA ILE A 58 3.13 -13.64 7.87
C ILE A 58 4.62 -13.73 7.52
N GLU A 59 5.08 -14.87 7.01
CA GLU A 59 6.49 -15.05 6.70
C GLU A 59 6.87 -14.32 5.41
N LEU A 60 5.96 -14.24 4.44
CA LEU A 60 6.14 -13.42 3.25
C LEU A 60 6.24 -11.92 3.60
N ASN A 61 5.35 -11.40 4.45
CA ASN A 61 5.44 -10.00 4.91
C ASN A 61 6.81 -9.71 5.55
N LYS A 62 7.31 -10.61 6.41
CA LYS A 62 8.64 -10.46 7.02
C LYS A 62 9.78 -10.48 6.00
N ALA A 63 9.67 -11.29 4.96
CA ALA A 63 10.66 -11.36 3.88
C ALA A 63 10.74 -10.03 3.13
N PHE A 64 9.57 -9.49 2.74
CA PHE A 64 9.49 -8.16 2.13
C PHE A 64 10.02 -7.06 3.05
N GLU A 65 9.60 -7.08 4.33
CA GLU A 65 10.06 -6.13 5.33
C GLU A 65 11.59 -6.13 5.45
N THR A 66 12.22 -7.30 5.51
CA THR A 66 13.68 -7.44 5.57
C THR A 66 14.34 -6.83 4.34
N GLU A 67 13.89 -7.20 3.14
CA GLU A 67 14.48 -6.73 1.88
C GLU A 67 14.31 -5.22 1.67
N PHE A 68 13.17 -4.65 2.07
CA PHE A 68 12.93 -3.22 1.99
C PHE A 68 13.77 -2.43 3.01
N HIS A 69 13.88 -2.90 4.26
CA HIS A 69 14.73 -2.26 5.28
C HIS A 69 16.21 -2.30 4.91
N GLU A 70 16.70 -3.40 4.33
CA GLU A 70 18.09 -3.50 3.83
C GLU A 70 18.39 -2.43 2.76
N ARG A 71 17.37 -2.06 1.98
CA ARG A 71 17.42 -1.00 0.96
C ARG A 71 17.04 0.38 1.51
N LYS A 72 16.94 0.53 2.83
CA LYS A 72 16.69 1.78 3.54
C LYS A 72 15.32 2.40 3.24
N TRP A 73 14.33 1.59 2.90
CA TRP A 73 12.93 2.02 3.00
C TRP A 73 12.56 2.09 4.48
N GLN A 74 11.72 3.06 4.83
CA GLN A 74 11.40 3.33 6.23
C GLN A 74 9.90 3.47 6.42
N GLU A 75 9.42 3.09 7.60
CA GLU A 75 8.06 3.39 8.02
C GLU A 75 7.84 4.90 8.04
N SER A 76 6.66 5.34 7.59
CA SER A 76 6.26 6.74 7.68
C SER A 76 4.92 6.88 8.35
N ARG A 77 4.85 7.80 9.31
CA ARG A 77 3.63 8.13 10.05
C ARG A 77 3.17 9.53 9.68
N TYR A 78 1.98 9.61 9.11
CA TYR A 78 1.30 10.88 8.85
C TYR A 78 0.33 11.18 10.00
N ASN A 79 0.67 12.19 10.78
CA ASN A 79 -0.15 12.68 11.90
C ASN A 79 -0.98 13.86 11.43
N TYR A 80 -2.26 13.92 11.81
CA TYR A 80 -3.15 15.00 11.39
C TYR A 80 -4.26 15.24 12.41
N TYR A 81 -4.95 16.36 12.27
CA TYR A 81 -6.10 16.71 13.08
C TYR A 81 -7.37 16.81 12.22
N ILE A 82 -8.44 16.17 12.68
CA ILE A 82 -9.73 16.10 11.99
C ILE A 82 -10.59 17.30 12.38
N THR A 83 -11.21 17.91 11.38
CA THR A 83 -12.35 18.84 11.49
C THR A 83 -13.42 18.42 10.47
N LEU A 84 -14.68 18.76 10.75
CA LEU A 84 -15.78 18.62 9.79
C LEU A 84 -16.03 19.90 8.97
N ASN A 85 -15.32 20.99 9.29
CA ASN A 85 -15.35 22.21 8.52
C ASN A 85 -14.43 22.07 7.30
N ARG A 86 -15.03 22.02 6.11
CA ARG A 86 -14.32 21.80 4.85
C ARG A 86 -13.28 22.87 4.54
N GLU A 87 -13.59 24.14 4.79
CA GLU A 87 -12.69 25.26 4.48
C GLU A 87 -11.45 25.20 5.38
N LEU A 88 -11.64 24.95 6.68
CA LEU A 88 -10.54 24.79 7.63
C LEU A 88 -9.71 23.53 7.35
N MET A 89 -10.36 22.44 6.90
CA MET A 89 -9.67 21.23 6.46
C MET A 89 -8.75 21.54 5.27
N GLU A 90 -9.27 22.13 4.20
CA GLU A 90 -8.50 22.45 2.98
C GLU A 90 -7.30 23.38 3.28
N GLN A 91 -7.47 24.38 4.16
CA GLN A 91 -6.39 25.29 4.57
C GLN A 91 -5.31 24.59 5.42
N SER A 92 -5.69 23.58 6.21
CA SER A 92 -4.78 22.91 7.14
C SER A 92 -4.07 21.69 6.56
N LEU A 93 -4.49 21.16 5.40
CA LEU A 93 -3.92 19.94 4.80
C LEU A 93 -2.39 19.98 4.63
N SER A 94 -1.84 21.10 4.19
CA SER A 94 -0.39 21.25 3.98
C SER A 94 0.39 21.63 5.25
N MET A 95 -0.29 21.89 6.36
CA MET A 95 0.35 22.28 7.61
C MET A 95 0.89 21.05 8.36
N PRO A 96 2.02 21.15 9.07
CA PRO A 96 2.43 20.15 10.05
C PRO A 96 1.34 19.92 11.11
N ALA A 97 1.20 18.70 11.61
CA ALA A 97 0.14 18.33 12.58
C ALA A 97 0.03 19.27 13.79
N LYS A 98 1.16 19.76 14.32
CA LYS A 98 1.18 20.70 15.45
C LYS A 98 0.56 22.04 15.08
N GLU A 99 0.79 22.52 13.86
CA GLU A 99 0.23 23.75 13.31
C GLU A 99 -1.24 23.57 12.97
N GLN A 100 -1.64 22.43 12.38
CA GLN A 100 -3.06 22.08 12.17
C GLN A 100 -3.87 22.20 13.46
N LYS A 101 -3.36 21.62 14.56
CA LYS A 101 -4.01 21.70 15.88
C LYS A 101 -4.21 23.14 16.34
N GLN A 102 -3.17 23.96 16.20
CA GLN A 102 -3.20 25.35 16.66
C GLN A 102 -4.17 26.16 15.81
N PHE A 103 -4.06 26.05 14.49
CA PHE A 103 -4.93 26.70 13.51
C PHE A 103 -6.42 26.37 13.78
N LEU A 104 -6.75 25.08 13.92
CA LEU A 104 -8.14 24.67 14.15
C LEU A 104 -8.69 25.22 15.48
N LYS A 105 -7.89 25.21 16.55
CA LYS A 105 -8.28 25.80 17.85
C LYS A 105 -8.51 27.31 17.77
N GLU A 106 -7.68 28.03 17.03
CA GLU A 106 -7.83 29.47 16.83
C GLU A 106 -9.13 29.82 16.07
N HIS A 107 -9.65 28.87 15.28
CA HIS A 107 -10.91 29.00 14.56
C HIS A 107 -12.12 28.39 15.30
N GLY A 108 -11.96 28.09 16.60
CA GLY A 108 -13.06 27.63 17.46
C GLY A 108 -13.44 26.16 17.32
N GLU A 109 -12.63 25.35 16.64
CA GLU A 109 -12.83 23.91 16.54
C GLU A 109 -12.22 23.16 17.75
N GLU A 110 -12.75 21.97 18.03
CA GLU A 110 -12.12 20.99 18.93
C GLU A 110 -11.49 19.85 18.09
N PRO A 111 -10.24 20.02 17.62
CA PRO A 111 -9.65 19.12 16.64
C PRO A 111 -9.33 17.74 17.23
N ILE A 112 -9.73 16.68 16.52
CA ILE A 112 -9.49 15.28 16.93
C ILE A 112 -8.18 14.79 16.32
N TYR A 113 -7.24 14.36 17.17
CA TYR A 113 -5.99 13.78 16.70
C TYR A 113 -6.22 12.42 16.01
N SER A 114 -5.59 12.21 14.87
CA SER A 114 -5.53 10.92 14.18
C SER A 114 -4.18 10.73 13.48
N TYR A 115 -3.93 9.51 13.00
CA TYR A 115 -2.76 9.20 12.21
C TYR A 115 -3.00 8.00 11.31
N ASN A 116 -2.22 7.93 10.23
CA ASN A 116 -2.01 6.70 9.48
C ASN A 116 -0.51 6.41 9.38
N GLN A 117 -0.18 5.15 9.18
CA GLN A 117 1.17 4.67 9.01
C GLN A 117 1.24 3.78 7.77
N THR A 118 2.30 3.96 7.00
CA THR A 118 2.63 3.16 5.82
C THR A 118 3.97 2.48 6.07
N ASP A 119 4.12 1.27 5.53
CA ASP A 119 5.22 0.38 5.90
C ASP A 119 6.55 0.83 5.29
N PHE A 120 6.54 1.23 4.02
CA PHE A 120 7.77 1.52 3.28
C PHE A 120 7.66 2.83 2.50
N VAL A 121 8.42 3.85 2.90
CA VAL A 121 8.55 5.11 2.16
C VAL A 121 10.00 5.41 1.85
N LYS A 122 10.24 5.84 0.61
CA LYS A 122 11.53 6.35 0.14
C LYS A 122 11.30 7.32 -1.02
N ASN A 123 11.96 8.48 -0.99
CA ASN A 123 11.85 9.52 -2.03
C ASN A 123 10.39 9.89 -2.40
N ASN A 124 9.52 10.02 -1.39
CA ASN A 124 8.09 10.32 -1.59
C ASN A 124 7.33 9.26 -2.42
N ILE A 125 7.81 8.03 -2.48
CA ILE A 125 7.08 6.87 -2.99
C ILE A 125 6.75 5.99 -1.80
N ALA A 126 5.48 5.58 -1.66
CA ALA A 126 5.07 4.59 -0.66
C ALA A 126 4.85 3.23 -1.31
N VAL A 127 5.32 2.17 -0.68
CA VAL A 127 5.06 0.78 -1.04
C VAL A 127 4.30 0.11 0.10
N GLU A 128 3.24 -0.60 -0.26
CA GLU A 128 2.43 -1.45 0.62
C GLU A 128 2.47 -2.87 0.07
N VAL A 129 2.77 -3.84 0.95
CA VAL A 129 2.77 -5.26 0.61
C VAL A 129 1.62 -5.92 1.33
N GLN A 130 0.63 -6.40 0.58
CA GLN A 130 -0.63 -6.81 1.18
C GLN A 130 -1.00 -8.26 0.85
N PHE A 131 -0.68 -9.14 1.80
CA PHE A 131 -1.16 -10.54 1.84
C PHE A 131 -2.32 -10.74 2.83
N GLY A 132 -2.98 -9.65 3.24
CA GLY A 132 -4.11 -9.63 4.16
C GLY A 132 -5.48 -9.71 3.49
N LYS A 133 -6.53 -9.38 4.26
CA LYS A 133 -7.93 -9.43 3.78
C LYS A 133 -8.24 -8.27 2.83
N TYR A 134 -9.16 -8.49 1.90
CA TYR A 134 -9.65 -7.50 0.92
C TYR A 134 -10.01 -6.12 1.52
N ALA A 135 -10.56 -6.09 2.74
CA ALA A 135 -10.94 -4.83 3.39
C ALA A 135 -9.74 -3.91 3.70
N PHE A 136 -8.55 -4.49 3.93
CA PHE A 136 -7.34 -3.72 4.19
C PHE A 136 -6.77 -3.14 2.89
N VAL A 137 -6.75 -3.89 1.79
CA VAL A 137 -6.33 -3.35 0.48
C VAL A 137 -7.23 -2.19 0.04
N ALA A 138 -8.55 -2.31 0.23
CA ALA A 138 -9.46 -1.22 -0.08
C ALA A 138 -9.18 0.03 0.78
N TYR A 139 -8.81 -0.14 2.04
CA TYR A 139 -8.38 0.97 2.89
C TYR A 139 -7.06 1.58 2.38
N ASP A 140 -6.11 0.75 1.99
CA ASP A 140 -4.80 1.19 1.51
C ASP A 140 -4.91 2.03 0.22
N LEU A 141 -5.63 1.50 -0.79
CA LEU A 141 -5.83 2.13 -2.08
C LEU A 141 -6.65 3.43 -2.01
N PHE A 142 -7.73 3.47 -1.21
CA PHE A 142 -8.69 4.59 -1.24
C PHE A 142 -8.57 5.57 -0.08
N VAL A 143 -7.95 5.18 1.03
CA VAL A 143 -7.81 6.04 2.22
C VAL A 143 -6.35 6.35 2.51
N LYS A 144 -5.52 5.32 2.69
CA LYS A 144 -4.14 5.51 3.15
C LYS A 144 -3.31 6.27 2.11
N HIS A 145 -3.18 5.77 0.89
CA HIS A 145 -2.40 6.46 -0.14
C HIS A 145 -2.93 7.87 -0.43
N MET A 146 -4.24 8.05 -0.46
CA MET A 146 -4.87 9.36 -0.63
C MET A 146 -4.48 10.36 0.46
N LEU A 147 -4.44 9.92 1.72
CA LEU A 147 -4.09 10.76 2.86
C LEU A 147 -2.62 11.16 2.84
N PHE A 148 -1.72 10.22 2.52
CA PHE A 148 -0.29 10.53 2.38
C PHE A 148 -0.02 11.44 1.17
N TYR A 149 -0.79 11.28 0.09
CA TYR A 149 -0.68 12.10 -1.11
C TYR A 149 -1.18 13.53 -0.87
N SER A 150 -2.37 13.69 -0.29
CA SER A 150 -2.93 15.02 0.00
C SER A 150 -2.14 15.78 1.07
N GLY A 151 -1.52 15.06 2.01
CA GLY A 151 -0.58 15.61 2.99
C GLY A 151 0.82 15.91 2.44
N GLY A 152 1.08 15.70 1.15
CA GLY A 152 2.37 15.97 0.50
C GLY A 152 3.51 15.03 0.93
N VAL A 153 3.20 13.89 1.55
CA VAL A 153 4.20 12.91 1.99
C VAL A 153 4.65 12.03 0.83
N ILE A 154 3.73 11.70 -0.09
CA ILE A 154 4.01 10.88 -1.28
C ILE A 154 3.52 11.53 -2.56
N ASN A 155 4.15 11.19 -3.67
CA ASN A 155 3.70 11.52 -5.04
C ASN A 155 3.08 10.30 -5.75
N LEU A 156 3.35 9.08 -5.26
CA LEU A 156 2.90 7.82 -5.82
C LEU A 156 2.76 6.77 -4.71
N GLY A 157 1.67 6.02 -4.74
CA GLY A 157 1.51 4.78 -3.98
C GLY A 157 1.75 3.54 -4.84
N ILE A 158 2.31 2.49 -4.24
CA ILE A 158 2.54 1.20 -4.88
C ILE A 158 1.93 0.13 -4.01
N GLU A 159 1.10 -0.72 -4.59
CA GLU A 159 0.46 -1.84 -3.90
C GLU A 159 0.94 -3.15 -4.51
N ILE A 160 1.62 -3.99 -3.72
CA ILE A 160 2.11 -5.31 -4.14
C ILE A 160 1.13 -6.37 -3.61
N LEU A 161 0.51 -7.11 -4.53
CA LEU A 161 -0.54 -8.10 -4.25
C LEU A 161 -0.20 -9.44 -4.89
N PRO A 162 -0.58 -10.58 -4.27
CA PRO A 162 -0.55 -11.85 -4.96
C PRO A 162 -1.55 -11.83 -6.12
N THR A 163 -1.23 -12.45 -7.26
CA THR A 163 -2.26 -12.73 -8.27
C THR A 163 -3.25 -13.77 -7.75
N LYS A 164 -4.37 -13.95 -8.46
CA LYS A 164 -5.32 -15.01 -8.14
C LYS A 164 -4.65 -16.38 -8.10
N ASN A 165 -3.69 -16.64 -8.98
CA ASN A 165 -2.94 -17.90 -9.01
C ASN A 165 -2.19 -18.11 -7.69
N MET A 166 -1.36 -17.15 -7.28
CA MET A 166 -0.65 -17.23 -6.00
C MET A 166 -1.60 -17.30 -4.80
N GLN A 167 -2.69 -16.53 -4.83
CA GLN A 167 -3.69 -16.51 -3.75
C GLN A 167 -4.32 -17.90 -3.52
N THR A 168 -4.50 -18.73 -4.55
CA THR A 168 -5.03 -20.10 -4.37
C THR A 168 -4.13 -21.01 -3.55
N GLU A 169 -2.86 -20.63 -3.40
CA GLU A 169 -1.85 -21.33 -2.61
C GLU A 169 -1.68 -20.71 -1.21
N MET A 170 -2.57 -19.79 -0.85
CA MET A 170 -2.63 -19.09 0.44
C MET A 170 -3.93 -19.44 1.17
N SER A 171 -4.13 -18.86 2.35
CA SER A 171 -5.40 -19.01 3.08
C SER A 171 -6.56 -18.29 2.39
N SER A 172 -7.78 -18.76 2.66
CA SER A 172 -8.98 -18.11 2.15
C SER A 172 -9.09 -16.65 2.64
N GLY A 173 -9.68 -15.80 1.80
CA GLY A 173 -9.95 -14.40 2.13
C GLY A 173 -8.77 -13.43 1.96
N VAL A 174 -7.59 -13.92 1.56
CA VAL A 174 -6.49 -13.07 1.10
C VAL A 174 -6.92 -12.34 -0.17
N ALA A 175 -6.67 -11.04 -0.23
CA ALA A 175 -6.94 -10.22 -1.40
C ALA A 175 -6.04 -10.63 -2.58
N TYR A 176 -6.44 -10.29 -3.80
CA TYR A 176 -5.66 -10.65 -4.98
C TYR A 176 -5.74 -9.57 -6.06
N TYR A 177 -4.66 -9.43 -6.81
CA TYR A 177 -4.44 -8.41 -7.83
C TYR A 177 -5.66 -8.18 -8.73
N GLU A 178 -6.23 -9.24 -9.32
CA GLU A 178 -7.34 -9.10 -10.26
C GLU A 178 -8.60 -8.51 -9.61
N GLY A 179 -8.87 -8.88 -8.36
CA GLY A 179 -10.01 -8.36 -7.61
C GLY A 179 -9.84 -6.88 -7.27
N GLU A 180 -8.64 -6.48 -6.86
CA GLU A 180 -8.38 -5.12 -6.42
C GLU A 180 -8.20 -4.14 -7.58
N VAL A 181 -7.57 -4.57 -8.68
CA VAL A 181 -7.58 -3.79 -9.93
C VAL A 181 -9.01 -3.61 -10.44
N TYR A 182 -9.84 -4.65 -10.40
CA TYR A 182 -11.26 -4.54 -10.75
C TYR A 182 -11.97 -3.52 -9.84
N ASN A 183 -11.67 -3.52 -8.53
CA ASN A 183 -12.21 -2.55 -7.57
C ASN A 183 -11.78 -1.11 -7.85
N VAL A 184 -10.57 -0.88 -8.37
CA VAL A 184 -10.12 0.45 -8.82
C VAL A 184 -10.82 0.86 -10.11
N MET A 185 -10.75 0.01 -11.14
CA MET A 185 -11.32 0.31 -12.46
C MET A 185 -12.81 0.65 -12.41
N ARG A 186 -13.58 -0.03 -11.56
CA ARG A 186 -15.04 0.19 -11.43
C ARG A 186 -15.41 1.53 -10.79
N GLN A 187 -14.47 2.25 -10.17
CA GLN A 187 -14.72 3.59 -9.59
C GLN A 187 -14.64 4.70 -10.65
N GLY A 188 -14.20 4.37 -11.87
CA GLY A 188 -13.99 5.31 -12.96
C GLY A 188 -12.54 5.73 -13.12
N ARG A 189 -12.25 6.50 -14.18
CA ARG A 189 -10.89 6.74 -14.67
C ARG A 189 -9.97 7.51 -13.72
N THR A 190 -10.54 8.34 -12.84
CA THR A 190 -9.79 9.28 -12.00
C THR A 190 -9.87 8.97 -10.51
N SER A 191 -10.47 7.84 -10.14
CA SER A 191 -10.66 7.44 -8.75
C SER A 191 -9.83 6.19 -8.44
N PRO A 192 -9.01 6.20 -7.36
CA PRO A 192 -8.78 7.32 -6.44
C PRO A 192 -7.92 8.43 -7.09
N PRO A 193 -8.02 9.70 -6.66
CA PRO A 193 -7.24 10.82 -7.22
C PRO A 193 -5.81 10.88 -6.68
N VAL A 194 -5.12 9.74 -6.66
CA VAL A 194 -3.70 9.57 -6.32
C VAL A 194 -3.08 8.65 -7.39
N PRO A 195 -1.91 8.96 -7.96
CA PRO A 195 -1.20 8.01 -8.81
C PRO A 195 -0.91 6.72 -8.05
N LEU A 196 -1.19 5.58 -8.68
CA LEU A 196 -0.92 4.26 -8.11
C LEU A 196 -0.26 3.34 -9.13
N LEU A 197 0.62 2.48 -8.65
CA LEU A 197 1.07 1.29 -9.38
C LEU A 197 0.67 0.05 -8.58
N ILE A 198 -0.21 -0.78 -9.13
CA ILE A 198 -0.56 -2.06 -8.53
C ILE A 198 0.26 -3.15 -9.23
N ILE A 199 0.99 -3.94 -8.44
CA ILE A 199 1.89 -4.99 -8.93
C ILE A 199 1.35 -6.35 -8.48
N GLY A 200 1.03 -7.20 -9.44
CA GLY A 200 0.62 -8.59 -9.22
C GLY A 200 1.82 -9.52 -9.25
N ILE A 201 2.07 -10.22 -8.14
CA ILE A 201 3.21 -11.13 -7.99
C ILE A 201 2.78 -12.60 -7.92
N GLU A 202 3.70 -13.47 -8.33
CA GLU A 202 3.59 -14.93 -8.27
C GLU A 202 4.92 -15.52 -7.80
N PRO A 203 4.93 -16.77 -7.30
CA PRO A 203 6.16 -17.56 -7.13
C PRO A 203 7.06 -17.47 -8.38
#